data_AF-A0A953DRF7-F1
#
_entry.id   AF-A0A953DRF7-F1
#
_cell.length_a   1.000
_cell.length_b   1.000
_cell.length_c   1.000
_cell.angle_alpha   90.00
_cell.angle_beta   90.00
_cell.angle_gamma   90.00
#
_symmetry.space_group_name_H-M   'P 1'
#
loop_
_entity.id
_entity.type
_entity.pdbx_description
1 polymer ?
#
loop_
_entity_poly.entity_id
_entity_poly.type
_entity_poly.pdbx_seq_one_letter_code
_entity_poly.pdbx_strand_id
1 'polypeptide(L)'
;MLPISERTLALTQGAWWLVTGTWPILDLRSFERITGPKREGWLVKTVGALVAVIGAGLLIAGLRRRPIAPEVKVIAAGAACALGAVDLIYPLKKQIPPVYLADVLPELGWAIGWVLTSRPPPVQPAD
;
A
#
# COMPACT_ATOMS: atom_id res chain seq x y z
N MET A 1 3.50 4.72 22.57
CA MET A 1 3.56 4.42 21.12
C MET A 1 3.66 2.92 20.97
N LEU A 2 2.63 2.25 20.40
CA LEU A 2 2.73 0.81 20.12
C LEU A 2 3.93 0.60 19.19
N PRO A 3 4.88 -0.29 19.49
CA PRO A 3 5.96 -0.61 18.57
C PRO A 3 5.33 -1.26 17.34
N ILE A 4 5.24 -0.49 16.25
CA ILE A 4 4.71 -0.99 14.99
C ILE A 4 5.74 -2.01 14.47
N SER A 5 5.39 -3.29 14.51
CA SER A 5 6.24 -4.36 13.99
C SER A 5 6.14 -4.46 12.47
N GLU A 6 7.20 -4.92 11.80
CA GLU A 6 7.19 -5.22 10.36
C GLU A 6 6.05 -6.17 9.98
N ARG A 7 5.75 -7.11 10.86
CA ARG A 7 4.63 -8.03 10.71
C ARG A 7 3.29 -7.29 10.69
N THR A 8 3.09 -6.36 11.62
CA THR A 8 1.86 -5.56 11.67
C THR A 8 1.73 -4.68 10.43
N LEU A 9 2.82 -4.08 9.95
CA LEU A 9 2.83 -3.30 8.70
C LEU A 9 2.41 -4.17 7.52
N ALA A 10 3.05 -5.32 7.33
CA ALA A 10 2.75 -6.22 6.23
C ALA A 10 1.30 -6.73 6.26
N LEU A 11 0.79 -7.08 7.44
CA LEU A 11 -0.58 -7.58 7.57
C LEU A 11 -1.62 -6.50 7.31
N THR A 12 -1.41 -5.28 7.83
CA THR A 12 -2.37 -4.18 7.67
C THR A 12 -2.37 -3.63 6.25
N GLN A 13 -1.20 -3.33 5.69
CA GLN A 13 -1.07 -2.88 4.30
C GLN A 13 -1.54 -3.96 3.33
N GLY A 14 -1.11 -5.20 3.57
CA GLY A 14 -1.47 -6.34 2.73
C GLY A 14 -2.97 -6.60 2.68
N ALA A 15 -3.65 -6.56 3.84
CA ALA A 15 -5.10 -6.71 3.91
C ALA A 15 -5.82 -5.58 3.20
N TRP A 16 -5.41 -4.32 3.44
CA TRP A 16 -5.99 -3.15 2.80
C TRP A 16 -5.90 -3.25 1.29
N TRP A 17 -4.68 -3.45 0.76
CA TRP A 17 -4.44 -3.54 -0.68
C TRP A 17 -5.09 -4.74 -1.35
N LEU A 18 -5.19 -5.89 -0.66
CA LEU A 18 -5.90 -7.04 -1.21
C LEU A 18 -7.39 -6.72 -1.37
N VAL A 19 -8.01 -6.10 -0.36
CA VAL A 19 -9.45 -5.76 -0.42
C VAL A 19 -9.70 -4.65 -1.44
N THR A 20 -8.97 -3.53 -1.37
CA THR A 20 -9.20 -2.39 -2.26
C THR A 20 -8.81 -2.70 -3.70
N GLY A 21 -7.74 -3.47 -3.92
CA GLY A 21 -7.29 -3.87 -5.26
C GLY A 21 -8.22 -4.89 -5.94
N THR A 22 -8.83 -5.81 -5.18
CA THR A 22 -9.77 -6.79 -5.76
C THR A 22 -11.15 -6.21 -6.04
N TRP A 23 -11.55 -5.15 -5.34
CA TRP A 23 -12.87 -4.52 -5.49
C TRP A 23 -13.23 -4.15 -6.95
N PRO A 24 -12.43 -3.39 -7.73
CA PRO A 24 -12.80 -3.06 -9.11
C PRO A 24 -12.82 -4.26 -10.06
N ILE A 25 -12.19 -5.37 -9.67
CA ILE A 25 -12.21 -6.63 -10.44
C ILE A 25 -13.57 -7.32 -10.24
N LEU A 26 -14.03 -7.37 -8.99
CA LEU A 26 -15.29 -8.01 -8.61
C LEU A 26 -16.51 -7.18 -9.02
N ASP A 27 -16.48 -5.88 -8.75
CA ASP A 27 -17.56 -4.95 -9.09
C ASP A 27 -17.03 -3.54 -9.35
N LEU A 28 -16.73 -3.27 -10.62
CA LEU A 28 -16.29 -1.96 -11.07
C LEU A 28 -17.36 -0.88 -10.82
N ARG A 29 -18.66 -1.20 -10.93
CA ARG A 29 -19.73 -0.20 -10.75
C ARG A 29 -19.81 0.25 -9.29
N SER A 30 -19.67 -0.68 -8.36
CA SER A 30 -19.60 -0.37 -6.93
C SER A 30 -18.37 0.48 -6.60
N PHE A 31 -17.21 0.13 -7.17
CA PHE A 31 -15.99 0.92 -7.02
C PHE A 31 -16.13 2.36 -7.55
N GLU A 32 -16.70 2.52 -8.75
CA GLU A 32 -16.94 3.83 -9.37
C GLU A 32 -17.96 4.67 -8.64
N ARG A 33 -18.93 4.04 -7.95
CA ARG A 33 -19.91 4.78 -7.12
C ARG A 33 -19.23 5.57 -6.02
N ILE A 34 -18.11 5.08 -5.48
CA ILE A 34 -17.37 5.72 -4.40
C ILE A 34 -16.21 6.57 -4.94
N THR A 35 -15.49 6.06 -5.95
CA THR A 35 -14.28 6.71 -6.48
C THR A 35 -14.52 7.63 -7.68
N GLY A 36 -15.77 7.72 -8.14
CA GLY A 36 -16.18 8.43 -9.35
C GLY A 36 -15.94 7.61 -10.64
N PRO A 37 -16.59 8.01 -11.76
CA PRO A 37 -16.55 7.28 -13.02
C PRO A 37 -15.14 7.20 -13.61
N LYS A 38 -14.79 6.06 -14.19
CA LYS A 38 -13.47 5.83 -14.82
C LYS A 38 -13.65 5.67 -16.33
N ARG A 39 -12.79 6.34 -17.09
CA ARG A 39 -12.80 6.25 -18.56
C ARG A 39 -12.39 4.86 -19.04
N GLU A 40 -11.34 4.31 -18.42
CA GLU A 40 -10.70 3.07 -18.85
C GLU A 40 -10.86 1.98 -17.78
N GLY A 41 -11.98 1.26 -17.80
CA GLY A 41 -12.28 0.23 -16.80
C GLY A 41 -11.27 -0.92 -16.76
N TRP A 42 -10.66 -1.27 -17.90
CA TRP A 42 -9.62 -2.29 -17.96
C TRP A 42 -8.35 -1.86 -17.22
N LEU A 43 -7.97 -0.58 -17.29
CA LEU A 43 -6.80 -0.05 -16.61
C LEU A 43 -6.99 -0.09 -15.09
N VAL A 44 -8.19 0.27 -14.61
CA VAL A 44 -8.55 0.21 -13.18
C VAL A 44 -8.43 -1.22 -12.66
N LYS A 45 -8.93 -2.19 -13.43
CA LYS A 45 -8.83 -3.62 -13.07
C LYS A 45 -7.38 -4.11 -13.06
N THR A 46 -6.56 -3.68 -14.01
CA THR A 46 -5.14 -4.02 -14.07
C THR A 46 -4.39 -3.46 -12.86
N VAL A 47 -4.56 -2.17 -12.56
CA VAL A 47 -3.92 -1.54 -11.39
C VAL A 47 -4.42 -2.20 -10.10
N GLY A 48 -5.74 -2.41 -9.98
CA GLY A 48 -6.32 -3.13 -8.84
C GLY A 48 -5.76 -4.53 -8.66
N ALA A 49 -5.59 -5.30 -9.75
CA ALA A 49 -4.98 -6.62 -9.71
C ALA A 49 -3.51 -6.59 -9.26
N LEU A 50 -2.72 -5.61 -9.73
CA LEU A 50 -1.34 -5.44 -9.28
C LEU A 50 -1.27 -5.10 -7.79
N VAL A 51 -2.09 -4.15 -7.33
CA VAL A 51 -2.18 -3.78 -5.90
C VAL A 51 -2.61 -4.99 -5.07
N ALA A 52 -3.60 -5.76 -5.52
CA ALA A 52 -4.06 -6.96 -4.86
C ALA A 52 -2.97 -8.04 -4.75
N VAL A 53 -2.20 -8.27 -5.82
CA VAL A 53 -1.09 -9.24 -5.83
C VAL A 53 0.02 -8.81 -4.87
N ILE A 54 0.37 -7.52 -4.83
CA ILE A 54 1.34 -7.01 -3.87
C ILE A 54 0.80 -7.18 -2.44
N GLY A 55 -0.48 -6.84 -2.21
CA GLY A 55 -1.14 -7.01 -0.93
C GLY A 55 -1.14 -8.46 -0.44
N ALA A 56 -1.44 -9.42 -1.32
CA ALA A 56 -1.33 -10.85 -1.03
C ALA A 56 0.10 -11.27 -0.68
N GLY A 57 1.11 -10.76 -1.40
CA GLY A 57 2.52 -10.97 -1.09
C GLY A 57 2.90 -10.49 0.32
N LEU A 58 2.41 -9.30 0.72
CA LEU A 58 2.62 -8.75 2.06
C LEU A 58 1.92 -9.59 3.13
N LEU A 59 0.69 -10.04 2.90
CA LEU A 59 0.00 -10.95 3.81
C LEU A 59 0.79 -12.24 4.01
N ILE A 60 1.26 -12.86 2.92
CA ILE A 60 2.07 -14.08 2.98
C ILE A 60 3.36 -13.81 3.77
N ALA A 61 4.04 -12.69 3.53
CA ALA A 61 5.25 -12.30 4.25
C ALA A 61 4.99 -12.10 5.76
N GLY A 62 3.92 -11.38 6.13
CA GLY A 62 3.57 -11.14 7.53
C GLY A 62 3.04 -12.38 8.26
N LEU A 63 2.40 -13.31 7.56
CA LEU A 63 1.93 -14.57 8.16
C LEU A 63 3.08 -15.55 8.43
N ARG A 64 4.18 -15.48 7.64
CA ARG A 64 5.39 -16.23 7.93
C ARG A 64 6.03 -15.66 9.20
N ARG A 65 6.24 -16.50 10.22
CA ARG A 65 6.92 -16.12 11.48
C ARG A 65 8.44 -15.96 11.29
N ARG A 66 8.84 -15.21 10.26
CA ARG A 66 10.23 -14.93 9.87
C ARG A 66 10.40 -13.43 9.62
N PRO A 67 11.62 -12.89 9.69
CA PRO A 67 11.88 -11.51 9.27
C PRO A 67 11.45 -11.26 7.83
N ILE A 68 10.96 -10.06 7.54
CA ILE A 68 10.54 -9.69 6.20
C ILE A 68 11.78 -9.37 5.37
N ALA A 69 11.84 -9.93 4.16
CA ALA A 69 12.97 -9.75 3.25
C ALA A 69 13.11 -8.29 2.82
N PRO A 70 14.34 -7.74 2.67
CA PRO A 70 14.56 -6.35 2.30
C PRO A 70 13.84 -5.93 1.00
N GLU A 71 13.79 -6.80 0.00
CA GLU A 71 13.15 -6.55 -1.30
C GLU A 71 11.63 -6.34 -1.13
N VAL A 72 11.01 -7.10 -0.22
CA VAL A 72 9.59 -6.93 0.10
C VAL A 72 9.34 -5.57 0.75
N LYS A 73 10.24 -5.10 1.63
CA LYS A 73 10.13 -3.77 2.27
C LYS A 73 10.26 -2.66 1.24
N VAL A 74 11.20 -2.79 0.29
CA VAL A 74 11.38 -1.82 -0.81
C VAL A 74 10.13 -1.75 -1.67
N ILE A 75 9.56 -2.89 -2.06
CA ILE A 75 8.31 -2.93 -2.84
C ILE A 75 7.16 -2.30 -2.04
N ALA A 76 7.01 -2.67 -0.77
CA ALA A 76 5.92 -2.17 0.09
C ALA A 76 5.98 -0.65 0.29
N ALA A 77 7.16 -0.13 0.64
CA ALA A 77 7.37 1.30 0.86
C ALA A 77 7.31 2.08 -0.45
N GLY A 78 7.94 1.58 -1.52
CA GLY A 78 7.96 2.23 -2.82
C GLY A 78 6.58 2.33 -3.45
N ALA A 79 5.79 1.25 -3.40
CA ALA A 79 4.43 1.26 -3.90
C ALA A 79 3.52 2.16 -3.04
N ALA A 80 3.69 2.20 -1.71
CA ALA A 80 2.94 3.11 -0.85
C ALA A 80 3.24 4.58 -1.17
N CYS A 81 4.52 4.93 -1.34
CA CYS A 81 4.92 6.26 -1.78
C CYS A 81 4.34 6.61 -3.16
N ALA A 82 4.35 5.68 -4.12
CA ALA A 82 3.83 5.92 -5.46
C ALA A 82 2.30 6.14 -5.46
N LEU A 83 1.55 5.27 -4.79
CA LEU A 83 0.09 5.40 -4.67
C LEU A 83 -0.29 6.64 -3.89
N GLY A 84 0.31 6.87 -2.72
CA GLY A 84 0.07 8.07 -1.92
C GLY A 84 0.40 9.37 -2.65
N ALA A 85 1.43 9.40 -3.50
CA ALA A 85 1.73 10.57 -4.33
C ALA A 85 0.65 10.81 -5.39
N VAL A 86 0.13 9.77 -6.04
CA VAL A 86 -0.98 9.88 -6.99
C VAL A 86 -2.23 10.41 -6.28
N ASP A 87 -2.56 9.82 -5.14
CA ASP A 87 -3.74 10.13 -4.33
C ASP A 87 -3.67 11.52 -3.67
N LEU A 88 -2.49 12.11 -3.58
CA LEU A 88 -2.31 13.50 -3.14
C LEU A 88 -2.32 14.48 -4.32
N ILE A 89 -1.52 14.23 -5.36
CA ILE A 89 -1.25 15.21 -6.42
C ILE A 89 -2.47 15.41 -7.32
N TYR A 90 -3.14 14.34 -7.74
CA TYR A 90 -4.20 14.43 -8.75
C TYR A 90 -5.53 15.00 -8.21
N PRO A 91 -5.96 14.73 -6.97
CA PRO A 91 -7.12 15.43 -6.40
C PRO A 91 -6.85 16.92 -6.18
N LEU A 92 -5.65 17.30 -5.73
CA LEU A 92 -5.26 18.71 -5.58
C LEU A 92 -5.25 19.44 -6.92
N LYS A 93 -4.89 18.75 -8.01
CA LYS A 93 -5.03 19.24 -9.39
C LYS A 93 -6.45 19.18 -9.95
N LYS A 94 -7.44 18.74 -9.16
CA LYS A 94 -8.85 18.55 -9.55
C LYS A 94 -9.05 17.61 -10.75
N GLN A 95 -8.12 16.68 -10.97
CA GLN A 95 -8.21 15.71 -12.06
C GLN A 95 -9.00 14.46 -11.68
N ILE A 96 -8.97 14.09 -10.39
CA ILE A 96 -9.74 12.98 -9.83
C ILE A 96 -10.50 13.46 -8.59
N PRO A 97 -11.55 12.74 -8.14
CA PRO A 97 -12.37 13.16 -7.01
C PRO A 97 -11.58 13.27 -5.69
N PRO A 98 -12.01 14.14 -4.75
CA PRO A 98 -11.31 14.35 -3.47
C PRO A 98 -11.33 13.13 -2.55
N VAL A 99 -12.19 12.14 -2.80
CA VAL A 99 -12.25 10.88 -2.03
C VAL A 99 -10.90 10.15 -1.98
N TYR A 100 -10.06 10.31 -3.00
CA TYR A 100 -8.71 9.74 -3.04
C TYR A 100 -7.77 10.30 -1.97
N LEU A 101 -8.01 11.51 -1.45
CA LEU A 101 -7.22 12.04 -0.34
C LEU A 101 -7.34 11.20 0.94
N ALA A 102 -8.40 10.40 1.07
CA ALA A 102 -8.56 9.49 2.19
C ALA A 102 -7.46 8.41 2.23
N ASP A 103 -6.96 7.97 1.06
CA ASP A 103 -5.93 6.95 0.95
C ASP A 103 -4.51 7.51 1.22
N VAL A 104 -4.31 8.83 1.18
CA VAL A 104 -3.01 9.44 1.48
C VAL A 104 -2.53 9.14 2.91
N LEU A 105 -3.44 9.17 3.88
CA LEU A 105 -3.11 8.92 5.29
C LEU A 105 -2.56 7.50 5.54
N PRO A 106 -3.27 6.42 5.15
CA PRO A 106 -2.77 5.08 5.35
C PRO A 106 -1.48 4.83 4.53
N GLU A 107 -1.38 5.33 3.28
CA GLU A 107 -0.18 5.16 2.46
C GLU A 107 1.06 5.83 3.06
N LEU A 108 0.92 7.07 3.56
CA LEU A 108 2.00 7.73 4.29
C LEU A 108 2.38 7.00 5.58
N GLY A 109 1.38 6.48 6.30
CA GLY A 109 1.59 5.69 7.51
C GLY A 109 2.43 4.44 7.26
N TRP A 110 2.14 3.68 6.21
CA TRP A 110 2.92 2.50 5.84
C TRP A 110 4.30 2.87 5.31
N ALA A 111 4.42 3.88 4.44
CA ALA A 111 5.70 4.34 3.92
C ALA A 111 6.66 4.72 5.06
N ILE A 112 6.20 5.54 6.01
CA ILE A 112 6.98 5.93 7.18
C ILE A 112 7.28 4.71 8.06
N GLY A 113 6.30 3.85 8.30
CA GLY A 113 6.47 2.63 9.08
C GLY A 113 7.61 1.76 8.57
N TRP A 114 7.64 1.48 7.27
CA TRP A 114 8.70 0.69 6.63
C TRP A 114 10.07 1.34 6.73
N VAL A 115 10.17 2.66 6.56
CA VAL A 115 11.44 3.39 6.71
C VAL A 115 11.95 3.29 8.15
N LEU A 116 11.07 3.44 9.13
CA LEU A 116 11.46 3.40 10.55
C LEU A 116 11.88 2.00 11.01
N THR A 117 11.25 0.94 10.49
CA THR A 117 11.60 -0.44 10.86
C THR A 117 12.79 -1.00 10.08
N SER A 118 13.16 -0.40 8.95
CA SER A 118 14.30 -0.85 8.11
C SER A 118 15.67 -0.36 8.58
N ARG A 119 15.77 0.25 9.77
CA ARG A 119 17.06 0.74 10.29
C ARG A 119 18.03 -0.43 10.51
N PRO A 120 19.26 -0.38 9.96
CA PRO A 120 20.25 -1.41 10.22
C PRO A 120 20.57 -1.46 11.73
N PRO A 121 20.86 -2.64 12.30
CA PRO A 121 21.32 -2.73 13.67
C PRO A 121 22.56 -1.83 13.85
N PRO A 122 22.74 -1.19 15.01
CA PRO A 122 23.93 -0.39 15.27
C PRO A 122 25.17 -1.24 15.00
N VAL A 123 26.10 -0.69 14.21
CA VAL A 123 27.39 -1.32 13.93
C VAL A 123 28.09 -1.49 15.28
N GLN A 124 28.23 -2.72 15.74
CA GLN A 124 28.97 -3.02 16.95
C GLN A 124 30.45 -2.76 16.62
N PRO A 125 31.15 -1.88 17.37
CA PRO A 125 32.57 -1.64 17.11
C PRO A 125 33.32 -2.98 17.21
N ALA A 126 34.19 -3.23 16.22
CA ALA A 126 35.09 -4.37 16.29
C ALA A 126 36.05 -4.15 17.45
N ASP A 127 36.02 -5.05 18.44
CA ASP A 127 36.98 -5.12 19.54
C ASP A 127 38.40 -5.41 19.02
#